data_AF-A0A3R7FZY2-F1
#
_entry.id   AF-A0A3R7FZY2-F1
#
_cell.length_a   1.000
_cell.length_b   1.000
_cell.length_c   1.000
_cell.angle_alpha   90.00
_cell.angle_beta   90.00
_cell.angle_gamma   90.00
#
_symmetry.space_group_name_H-M   'P 1'
#
loop_
_entity.id
_entity.type
_entity.pdbx_description
1 polymer ?
#
loop_
_entity_poly.entity_id
_entity_poly.type
_entity_poly.pdbx_seq_one_letter_code
_entity_poly.pdbx_strand_id
1 'polypeptide(L)'
;MVANERGQLLLIGGVAIAIVVFSTILFAHSLAVTDGITTTGSADTIERSADREASVERDLGVLAIKARGDDLDGFEGRYEHALQNYTRTHNRVVASSGGTYLNATLNESASLGTEVNQTGTSSKFQRPDPSGGPQNDWLVANDISRIAVFNLTADVVGGSMNTFTVSVRNSSTDLTLSIEPSTVGSGNNVTVDGKTQCHGSGDVTVDLVAGSCTVGSNSSSFDSYHSLDPPYSVKIKNGNKAEGKYRFAAVGTFPSSNYASPVSRVNYPVVPAIDVTYDRPSASYNRTVLVEVDGG
;
A
#
# COMPACT_ATOMS: atom_id res chain seq x y z
N MET A 1 87.92 26.33 43.29
CA MET A 1 87.00 25.18 43.09
C MET A 1 85.56 25.68 43.22
N VAL A 2 85.02 26.37 42.21
CA VAL A 2 83.58 26.71 42.10
C VAL A 2 83.26 26.94 40.61
N ALA A 3 83.08 25.86 39.84
CA ALA A 3 82.63 25.95 38.45
C ALA A 3 81.75 24.77 38.01
N ASN A 4 81.41 23.83 38.91
CA ASN A 4 80.77 22.57 38.53
C ASN A 4 79.32 22.38 39.03
N GLU A 5 78.71 23.39 39.66
CA GLU A 5 77.36 23.27 40.24
C GLU A 5 76.26 23.98 39.44
N ARG A 6 76.60 24.83 38.45
CA ARG A 6 75.61 25.54 37.64
C ARG A 6 75.15 24.78 36.40
N GLY A 7 75.97 23.86 35.88
CA GLY A 7 75.61 23.02 34.73
C GLY A 7 74.58 21.93 35.07
N GLN A 8 74.59 21.41 36.30
CA GLN A 8 73.66 20.36 36.75
C GLN A 8 72.28 20.90 37.14
N LEU A 9 72.19 22.12 37.69
CA LEU A 9 70.89 22.75 37.99
C LEU A 9 70.10 23.10 36.73
N LEU A 10 70.79 23.48 35.65
CA LEU A 10 70.15 23.70 34.33
C LEU A 10 69.66 22.40 33.70
N LEU A 11 70.41 21.30 33.88
CA LEU A 11 70.05 19.99 33.34
C LEU A 11 68.82 19.39 34.04
N ILE A 12 68.72 19.54 35.36
CA ILE A 12 67.57 19.07 36.14
C ILE A 12 66.31 19.91 35.82
N GLY A 13 66.46 21.22 35.64
CA GLY A 13 65.35 22.09 35.21
C GLY A 13 64.82 21.76 33.81
N GLY A 14 65.73 21.47 32.86
CA GLY A 14 65.37 21.08 31.50
C GLY A 14 64.60 19.75 31.42
N VAL A 15 65.00 18.75 32.21
CA VAL A 15 64.32 17.45 32.26
C VAL A 15 62.94 17.56 32.92
N ALA A 16 62.79 18.37 33.96
CA ALA A 16 61.48 18.60 34.60
C ALA A 16 60.48 19.27 33.64
N ILE A 17 60.92 20.26 32.86
CA ILE A 17 60.09 20.93 31.85
C ILE A 17 59.72 19.96 30.72
N ALA A 18 60.67 19.13 30.25
CA ALA A 18 60.40 18.13 29.22
C ALA A 18 59.34 17.12 29.68
N ILE A 19 59.38 16.66 30.94
CA ILE A 19 58.38 15.72 31.48
C ILE A 19 56.98 16.37 31.52
N VAL A 20 56.88 17.63 31.91
CA VAL A 20 55.60 18.36 31.93
C VAL A 20 55.04 18.56 30.52
N VAL A 21 55.89 18.87 29.54
CA VAL A 21 55.52 19.00 28.12
C VAL A 21 55.09 17.65 27.52
N PHE A 22 55.81 16.56 27.79
CA PHE A 22 55.40 15.21 27.35
C PHE A 22 54.10 14.75 28.03
N SER A 23 53.89 15.10 29.30
CA SER A 23 52.65 14.80 30.02
C SER A 23 51.46 15.56 29.43
N THR A 24 51.65 16.84 29.07
CA THR A 24 50.59 17.65 28.44
C THR A 24 50.29 17.23 26.99
N ILE A 25 51.28 16.77 26.22
CA ILE A 25 51.06 16.19 24.89
C ILE A 25 50.28 14.87 24.97
N LEU A 26 50.55 14.03 25.99
CA LEU A 26 49.77 12.81 26.24
C LEU A 26 48.31 13.12 26.64
N PHE A 27 48.07 14.16 27.44
CA PHE A 27 46.71 14.62 27.75
C PHE A 27 46.00 15.24 26.53
N ALA A 28 46.72 15.96 25.67
CA ALA A 28 46.16 16.49 24.42
C ALA A 28 45.82 15.36 23.41
N HIS A 29 46.60 14.28 23.36
CA HIS A 29 46.27 13.10 22.54
C HIS A 29 45.12 12.26 23.11
N SER A 30 44.88 12.30 24.43
CA SER A 30 43.75 11.58 25.03
C SER A 30 42.42 12.34 24.92
N LEU A 31 42.43 13.67 24.80
CA LEU A 31 41.23 14.48 24.57
C LEU A 31 40.90 14.65 23.08
N ALA A 32 41.89 14.65 22.18
CA ALA A 32 41.64 14.71 20.74
C ALA A 32 40.98 13.44 20.15
N VAL A 33 41.06 12.30 20.84
CA VAL A 33 40.33 11.07 20.44
C VAL A 33 38.90 11.04 20.97
N THR A 34 38.50 11.95 21.87
CA THR A 34 37.16 11.95 22.45
C THR A 34 36.20 12.94 21.77
N ASP A 35 36.69 14.07 21.25
CA ASP A 35 35.84 15.05 20.54
C ASP A 35 35.67 14.76 19.04
N GLY A 36 36.42 13.81 18.48
CA GLY A 36 36.26 13.36 17.09
C GLY A 36 35.19 12.28 16.89
N ILE A 37 34.80 11.56 17.95
CA ILE A 37 33.91 10.38 17.88
C ILE A 37 32.43 10.75 18.10
N THR A 38 32.13 11.84 18.81
CA THR A 38 30.74 12.22 19.13
C THR A 38 29.99 12.84 17.95
N THR A 39 30.67 13.47 16.99
CA THR A 39 30.01 14.13 15.85
C THR A 39 29.95 13.26 14.59
N THR A 40 30.99 12.47 14.29
CA THR A 40 30.99 11.55 13.14
C THR A 40 30.25 10.24 13.43
N GLY A 41 30.36 9.71 14.65
CA GLY A 41 29.60 8.54 15.08
C GLY A 41 28.09 8.77 15.10
N SER A 42 27.64 10.01 15.33
CA SER A 42 26.21 10.38 15.28
C SER A 42 25.69 10.43 13.85
N ALA A 43 26.43 11.00 12.89
CA ALA A 43 25.99 11.04 11.50
C ALA A 43 25.94 9.63 10.87
N ASP A 44 26.99 8.81 11.04
CA ASP A 44 27.05 7.44 10.52
C ASP A 44 25.99 6.52 11.16
N THR A 45 25.64 6.72 12.44
CA THR A 45 24.60 5.93 13.11
C THR A 45 23.20 6.40 12.76
N ILE A 46 22.99 7.69 12.50
CA ILE A 46 21.73 8.24 11.99
C ILE A 46 21.48 7.75 10.56
N GLU A 47 22.48 7.85 9.67
CA GLU A 47 22.37 7.41 8.27
C GLU A 47 22.12 5.90 8.19
N ARG A 48 22.86 5.08 8.97
CA ARG A 48 22.58 3.64 9.07
C ARG A 48 21.23 3.29 9.69
N SER A 49 20.70 4.13 10.58
CA SER A 49 19.36 3.92 11.16
C SER A 49 18.28 4.24 10.14
N ALA A 50 18.42 5.34 9.41
CA ALA A 50 17.49 5.73 8.35
C ALA A 50 17.45 4.70 7.21
N ASP A 51 18.62 4.21 6.76
CA ASP A 51 18.70 3.16 5.73
C ASP A 51 18.04 1.86 6.18
N ARG A 52 18.19 1.49 7.45
CA ARG A 52 17.54 0.31 8.03
C ARG A 52 16.03 0.48 8.10
N GLU A 53 15.55 1.63 8.52
CA GLU A 53 14.11 1.94 8.56
C GLU A 53 13.51 1.90 7.14
N ALA A 54 14.16 2.54 6.18
CA ALA A 54 13.73 2.51 4.77
C ALA A 54 13.73 1.08 4.20
N SER A 55 14.69 0.23 4.61
CA SER A 55 14.68 -1.19 4.24
C SER A 55 13.50 -1.94 4.85
N VAL A 56 13.18 -1.70 6.13
CA VAL A 56 12.02 -2.31 6.79
C VAL A 56 10.74 -1.88 6.08
N GLU A 57 10.54 -0.59 5.81
CA GLU A 57 9.35 -0.09 5.12
C GLU A 57 9.19 -0.71 3.72
N ARG A 58 10.29 -0.86 2.97
CA ARG A 58 10.30 -1.55 1.68
C ARG A 58 9.92 -3.03 1.81
N ASP A 59 10.48 -3.73 2.80
CA ASP A 59 10.18 -5.14 3.04
C ASP A 59 8.71 -5.33 3.44
N LEU A 60 8.15 -4.42 4.25
CA LEU A 60 6.71 -4.39 4.58
C LEU A 60 5.85 -4.25 3.31
N GLY A 61 6.25 -3.38 2.38
CA GLY A 61 5.63 -3.24 1.05
C GLY A 61 5.60 -4.53 0.26
N VAL A 62 6.76 -5.20 0.15
CA VAL A 62 6.86 -6.49 -0.55
C VAL A 62 6.01 -7.57 0.10
N LEU A 63 5.95 -7.60 1.44
CA LEU A 63 5.11 -8.54 2.17
C LEU A 63 3.62 -8.25 1.93
N ALA A 64 3.21 -6.99 1.87
CA ALA A 64 1.83 -6.61 1.56
C ALA A 64 1.43 -7.07 0.15
N ILE A 65 2.28 -6.87 -0.86
CA ILE A 65 2.06 -7.35 -2.23
C ILE A 65 1.87 -8.88 -2.24
N LYS A 66 2.79 -9.61 -1.61
CA LYS A 66 2.76 -11.08 -1.57
C LYS A 66 1.57 -11.64 -0.78
N ALA A 67 1.21 -11.00 0.33
CA ALA A 67 0.07 -11.40 1.13
C ALA A 67 -1.25 -11.15 0.42
N ARG A 68 -1.33 -10.09 -0.41
CA ARG A 68 -2.49 -9.83 -1.26
C ARG A 68 -2.63 -10.92 -2.32
N GLY A 69 -1.59 -11.20 -3.09
CA GLY A 69 -1.67 -12.20 -4.17
C GLY A 69 -2.83 -11.90 -5.14
N ASP A 70 -3.45 -12.94 -5.68
CA ASP A 70 -4.56 -12.84 -6.64
C ASP A 70 -5.96 -12.75 -5.98
N ASP A 71 -6.04 -12.90 -4.66
CA ASP A 71 -7.30 -12.97 -3.92
C ASP A 71 -7.30 -12.06 -2.69
N LEU A 72 -8.35 -11.26 -2.53
CA LEU A 72 -8.49 -10.35 -1.39
C LEU A 72 -8.93 -11.06 -0.11
N ASP A 73 -9.56 -12.24 -0.20
CA ASP A 73 -10.12 -12.90 0.97
C ASP A 73 -9.02 -13.34 1.94
N GLY A 74 -9.06 -12.83 3.16
CA GLY A 74 -8.08 -13.14 4.20
C GLY A 74 -6.73 -12.46 4.01
N PHE A 75 -6.65 -11.39 3.21
CA PHE A 75 -5.45 -10.55 3.11
C PHE A 75 -4.93 -10.14 4.48
N GLU A 76 -5.81 -9.65 5.36
CA GLU A 76 -5.46 -9.17 6.71
C GLU A 76 -4.75 -10.28 7.50
N GLY A 77 -5.37 -11.45 7.61
CA GLY A 77 -4.80 -12.58 8.34
C GLY A 77 -3.50 -13.11 7.71
N ARG A 78 -3.40 -13.18 6.38
CA ARG A 78 -2.16 -13.57 5.70
C ARG A 78 -1.05 -12.55 5.93
N TYR A 79 -1.38 -11.27 5.90
CA TYR A 79 -0.41 -10.20 6.07
C TYR A 79 0.05 -10.10 7.52
N GLU A 80 -0.86 -10.20 8.50
CA GLU A 80 -0.51 -10.33 9.91
C GLU A 80 0.43 -11.51 10.16
N HIS A 81 0.14 -12.68 9.58
CA HIS A 81 1.02 -13.84 9.71
C HIS A 81 2.39 -13.59 9.08
N ALA A 82 2.44 -12.91 7.93
CA ALA A 82 3.68 -12.51 7.28
C ALA A 82 4.50 -11.53 8.14
N LEU A 83 3.85 -10.55 8.77
CA LEU A 83 4.48 -9.58 9.68
C LEU A 83 5.05 -10.25 10.93
N GLN A 84 4.32 -11.21 11.51
CA GLN A 84 4.80 -11.99 12.66
C GLN A 84 6.04 -12.83 12.30
N ASN A 85 6.02 -13.50 11.14
CA ASN A 85 7.15 -14.28 10.66
C ASN A 85 8.36 -13.40 10.33
N TYR A 86 8.13 -12.24 9.71
CA TYR A 86 9.15 -11.24 9.42
C TYR A 86 9.78 -10.72 10.72
N THR A 87 8.96 -10.27 11.66
CA THR A 87 9.38 -9.82 12.99
C THR A 87 10.24 -10.85 13.71
N ARG A 88 9.78 -12.12 13.76
CA ARG A 88 10.53 -13.21 14.40
C ARG A 88 11.87 -13.48 13.72
N THR A 89 11.90 -13.47 12.40
CA THR A 89 13.11 -13.73 11.61
C THR A 89 14.10 -12.59 11.73
N HIS A 90 13.63 -11.35 11.59
CA HIS A 90 14.42 -10.14 11.76
C HIS A 90 15.06 -10.09 13.15
N ASN A 91 14.27 -10.32 14.21
CA ASN A 91 14.77 -10.33 15.59
C ASN A 91 15.80 -11.43 15.83
N ARG A 92 15.65 -12.62 15.22
CA ARG A 92 16.64 -13.69 15.32
C ARG A 92 17.99 -13.30 14.69
N VAL A 93 17.96 -12.58 13.57
CA VAL A 93 19.17 -12.14 12.88
C VAL A 93 19.83 -11.00 13.64
N VAL A 94 19.07 -9.98 14.04
CA VAL A 94 19.61 -8.75 14.67
C VAL A 94 20.00 -8.93 16.14
N ALA A 95 19.40 -9.91 16.85
CA ALA A 95 19.86 -10.29 18.19
C ALA A 95 21.34 -10.69 18.22
N SER A 96 21.90 -11.15 17.09
CA SER A 96 23.33 -11.47 16.98
C SER A 96 24.25 -10.26 16.75
N SER A 97 23.72 -9.12 16.29
CA SER A 97 24.51 -8.02 15.74
C SER A 97 24.34 -6.66 16.42
N GLY A 98 23.40 -6.49 17.37
CA GLY A 98 23.22 -5.19 18.03
C GLY A 98 21.99 -5.00 18.93
N GLY A 99 21.17 -6.04 19.16
CA GLY A 99 20.10 -6.00 20.16
C GLY A 99 18.94 -5.03 19.85
N THR A 100 18.76 -4.65 18.58
CA THR A 100 17.56 -3.93 18.13
C THR A 100 16.48 -4.93 17.79
N TYR A 101 15.34 -4.85 18.48
CA TYR A 101 14.17 -5.65 18.22
C TYR A 101 13.13 -4.83 17.46
N LEU A 102 12.51 -5.46 16.49
CA LEU A 102 11.39 -4.95 15.73
C LEU A 102 10.12 -5.65 16.24
N ASN A 103 9.00 -4.95 16.27
CA ASN A 103 7.68 -5.57 16.29
C ASN A 103 6.79 -4.83 15.28
N ALA A 104 6.18 -5.55 14.34
CA ALA A 104 5.33 -4.98 13.32
C ALA A 104 3.93 -5.61 13.38
N THR A 105 2.89 -4.78 13.51
CA THR A 105 1.49 -5.21 13.60
C THR A 105 0.61 -4.40 12.65
N LEU A 106 -0.34 -5.07 11.98
CA LEU A 106 -1.31 -4.40 11.13
C LEU A 106 -2.28 -3.58 12.00
N ASN A 107 -2.45 -2.31 11.65
CA ASN A 107 -3.44 -1.43 12.23
C ASN A 107 -4.55 -1.19 11.21
N GLU A 108 -5.58 -2.03 11.26
CA GLU A 108 -6.71 -1.93 10.33
C GLU A 108 -7.42 -0.58 10.43
N SER A 109 -7.55 -0.02 11.63
CA SER A 109 -8.27 1.24 11.83
C SER A 109 -7.53 2.48 11.32
N ALA A 110 -6.20 2.43 11.28
CA ALA A 110 -5.36 3.45 10.65
C ALA A 110 -5.11 3.18 9.15
N SER A 111 -5.44 1.98 8.67
CA SER A 111 -5.30 1.62 7.25
C SER A 111 -6.30 2.38 6.39
N LEU A 112 -5.91 2.68 5.16
CA LEU A 112 -6.75 3.43 4.23
C LEU A 112 -7.36 2.49 3.20
N GLY A 113 -8.67 2.63 3.01
CA GLY A 113 -9.40 1.97 1.93
C GLY A 113 -10.77 1.51 2.37
N THR A 114 -11.60 1.16 1.40
CA THR A 114 -12.94 0.64 1.65
C THR A 114 -13.23 -0.41 0.59
N GLU A 115 -13.79 -1.53 1.02
CA GLU A 115 -14.31 -2.58 0.16
C GLU A 115 -15.84 -2.49 0.13
N VAL A 116 -16.40 -2.59 -1.07
CA VAL A 116 -17.81 -2.89 -1.28
C VAL A 116 -17.94 -4.22 -2.02
N ASN A 117 -18.83 -5.07 -1.52
CA ASN A 117 -18.95 -6.44 -1.97
C ASN A 117 -20.41 -6.87 -2.04
N GLN A 118 -20.85 -7.26 -3.23
CA GLN A 118 -22.13 -7.89 -3.49
C GLN A 118 -21.88 -9.34 -3.89
N THR A 119 -22.32 -10.29 -3.07
CA THR A 119 -22.03 -11.72 -3.27
C THR A 119 -23.12 -12.49 -4.01
N GLY A 120 -24.36 -11.98 -4.01
CA GLY A 120 -25.50 -12.67 -4.60
C GLY A 120 -25.53 -12.58 -6.13
N THR A 121 -25.43 -13.71 -6.83
CA THR A 121 -25.40 -13.77 -8.30
C THR A 121 -26.73 -13.41 -8.98
N SER A 122 -27.86 -13.58 -8.31
CA SER A 122 -29.19 -13.18 -8.81
C SER A 122 -29.64 -11.82 -8.25
N SER A 123 -28.74 -11.07 -7.62
CA SER A 123 -29.04 -9.73 -7.12
C SER A 123 -28.78 -8.71 -8.21
N LYS A 124 -29.77 -7.87 -8.49
CA LYS A 124 -29.56 -6.71 -9.37
C LYS A 124 -28.55 -5.77 -8.75
N PHE A 125 -27.74 -5.11 -9.57
CA PHE A 125 -26.94 -4.00 -9.08
C PHE A 125 -27.93 -2.89 -8.74
N GLN A 126 -28.17 -2.62 -7.45
CA GLN A 126 -29.13 -1.60 -7.06
C GLN A 126 -28.64 -0.73 -5.92
N ARG A 127 -28.88 0.59 -6.08
CA ARG A 127 -28.87 1.52 -4.96
C ARG A 127 -30.04 1.21 -4.01
N PRO A 128 -29.85 1.23 -2.69
CA PRO A 128 -30.90 0.95 -1.70
C PRO A 128 -32.11 1.86 -1.78
N ASP A 129 -31.87 3.14 -2.07
CA ASP A 129 -32.92 4.15 -2.29
C ASP A 129 -32.77 4.69 -3.73
N PRO A 130 -33.58 4.20 -4.69
CA PRO A 130 -33.50 4.56 -6.10
C PRO A 130 -34.06 5.97 -6.34
N SER A 131 -33.49 6.97 -5.68
CA SER A 131 -33.67 8.39 -6.02
C SER A 131 -33.11 8.75 -7.40
N GLY A 132 -32.42 7.81 -8.08
CA GLY A 132 -31.82 7.94 -9.41
C GLY A 132 -32.77 7.68 -10.59
N GLY A 133 -34.08 7.67 -10.38
CA GLY A 133 -35.06 7.42 -11.44
C GLY A 133 -35.13 5.95 -11.91
N PRO A 134 -35.85 5.65 -13.00
CA PRO A 134 -36.16 4.27 -13.42
C PRO A 134 -34.93 3.45 -13.84
N GLN A 135 -33.79 4.11 -14.07
CA GLN A 135 -32.53 3.51 -14.52
C GLN A 135 -31.63 3.08 -13.34
N ASN A 136 -31.85 3.61 -12.14
CA ASN A 136 -31.07 3.29 -10.96
C ASN A 136 -29.56 3.52 -11.18
N ASP A 137 -29.19 4.74 -11.56
CA ASP A 137 -27.80 5.18 -11.65
C ASP A 137 -27.30 5.57 -10.26
N TRP A 138 -26.07 5.19 -9.90
CA TRP A 138 -25.44 5.67 -8.66
C TRP A 138 -23.93 5.79 -8.74
N LEU A 139 -23.41 6.62 -7.82
CA LEU A 139 -21.99 6.78 -7.58
C LEU A 139 -21.50 5.65 -6.67
N VAL A 140 -20.54 4.86 -7.13
CA VAL A 140 -19.90 3.84 -6.30
C VAL A 140 -18.91 4.54 -5.35
N ALA A 141 -17.94 5.25 -5.92
CA ALA A 141 -16.99 6.03 -5.14
C ALA A 141 -16.51 7.25 -5.95
N ASN A 142 -16.03 8.27 -5.23
CA ASN A 142 -15.42 9.48 -5.77
C ASN A 142 -14.14 9.83 -5.02
N ASP A 143 -13.38 10.77 -5.56
CA ASP A 143 -12.10 11.20 -5.02
C ASP A 143 -11.16 10.00 -4.79
N ILE A 144 -11.21 9.05 -5.73
CA ILE A 144 -10.46 7.81 -5.65
C ILE A 144 -9.03 8.10 -6.06
N SER A 145 -8.08 7.97 -5.14
CA SER A 145 -6.66 8.05 -5.47
C SER A 145 -6.12 6.73 -6.01
N ARG A 146 -6.75 5.60 -5.61
CA ARG A 146 -6.26 4.28 -5.93
C ARG A 146 -7.35 3.22 -5.91
N ILE A 147 -7.36 2.33 -6.90
CA ILE A 147 -8.19 1.13 -6.95
C ILE A 147 -7.27 -0.08 -6.74
N ALA A 148 -7.60 -0.94 -5.78
CA ALA A 148 -6.89 -2.19 -5.54
C ALA A 148 -7.54 -3.36 -6.28
N VAL A 149 -8.89 -3.37 -6.31
CA VAL A 149 -9.67 -4.42 -6.97
C VAL A 149 -10.91 -3.84 -7.56
N PHE A 150 -11.26 -4.36 -8.73
CA PHE A 150 -12.55 -4.13 -9.33
C PHE A 150 -12.95 -5.33 -10.21
N ASN A 151 -13.53 -6.32 -9.54
CA ASN A 151 -14.03 -7.54 -10.17
C ASN A 151 -15.55 -7.48 -10.28
N LEU A 152 -16.08 -7.85 -11.43
CA LEU A 152 -17.50 -7.83 -11.73
C LEU A 152 -17.88 -9.11 -12.46
N THR A 153 -18.92 -9.78 -11.99
CA THR A 153 -19.64 -10.78 -12.78
C THR A 153 -21.05 -10.25 -13.00
N ALA A 154 -21.47 -10.13 -14.25
CA ALA A 154 -22.78 -9.58 -14.60
C ALA A 154 -23.46 -10.41 -15.69
N ASP A 155 -24.77 -10.56 -15.57
CA ASP A 155 -25.65 -11.02 -16.63
C ASP A 155 -26.73 -9.96 -16.88
N VAL A 156 -26.99 -9.62 -18.15
CA VAL A 156 -27.91 -8.55 -18.49
C VAL A 156 -29.34 -9.06 -18.43
N VAL A 157 -30.14 -8.46 -17.56
CA VAL A 157 -31.51 -8.88 -17.27
C VAL A 157 -32.48 -8.10 -18.15
N GLY A 158 -33.17 -8.82 -19.03
CA GLY A 158 -34.37 -8.39 -19.75
C GLY A 158 -34.11 -7.70 -21.08
N GLY A 159 -34.56 -8.28 -22.19
CA GLY A 159 -34.70 -7.60 -23.50
C GLY A 159 -33.41 -7.13 -24.19
N SER A 160 -33.38 -7.19 -25.52
CA SER A 160 -32.22 -6.87 -26.36
C SER A 160 -31.76 -5.39 -26.37
N MET A 161 -32.39 -4.51 -25.58
CA MET A 161 -32.07 -3.07 -25.52
C MET A 161 -31.58 -2.61 -24.13
N ASN A 162 -31.36 -3.53 -23.19
CA ASN A 162 -30.87 -3.18 -21.87
C ASN A 162 -29.34 -3.10 -21.90
N THR A 163 -28.76 -1.99 -21.44
CA THR A 163 -27.30 -1.82 -21.33
C THR A 163 -26.95 -1.51 -19.89
N PHE A 164 -26.06 -2.30 -19.29
CA PHE A 164 -25.44 -2.02 -18.00
C PHE A 164 -24.09 -1.35 -18.24
N THR A 165 -23.80 -0.25 -17.54
CA THR A 165 -22.58 0.52 -17.79
C THR A 165 -21.83 0.83 -16.50
N VAL A 166 -20.53 0.55 -16.51
CA VAL A 166 -19.56 1.03 -15.52
C VAL A 166 -18.75 2.14 -16.16
N SER A 167 -18.64 3.28 -15.47
CA SER A 167 -17.83 4.41 -15.93
C SER A 167 -16.80 4.76 -14.86
N VAL A 168 -15.53 4.80 -15.26
CA VAL A 168 -14.43 5.33 -14.47
C VAL A 168 -14.03 6.66 -15.11
N ARG A 169 -14.15 7.76 -14.36
CA ARG A 169 -13.99 9.11 -14.88
C ARG A 169 -13.00 9.91 -14.05
N ASN A 170 -12.10 10.64 -14.69
CA ASN A 170 -11.35 11.72 -14.06
C ASN A 170 -11.87 13.09 -14.53
N SER A 171 -11.09 14.17 -14.37
CA SER A 171 -11.53 15.52 -14.76
C SER A 171 -11.63 15.75 -16.28
N SER A 172 -10.96 14.93 -17.10
CA SER A 172 -10.80 15.16 -18.55
C SER A 172 -11.27 14.01 -19.43
N THR A 173 -11.23 12.77 -18.91
CA THR A 173 -11.36 11.54 -19.69
C THR A 173 -12.21 10.51 -18.94
N ASP A 174 -12.97 9.74 -19.71
CA ASP A 174 -13.84 8.67 -19.23
C ASP A 174 -13.41 7.35 -19.86
N LEU A 175 -13.24 6.33 -19.03
CA LEU A 175 -13.30 4.93 -19.46
C LEU A 175 -14.73 4.44 -19.25
N THR A 176 -15.37 3.95 -20.31
CA THR A 176 -16.73 3.42 -20.26
C THR A 176 -16.75 1.96 -20.66
N LEU A 177 -17.13 1.10 -19.71
CA LEU A 177 -17.41 -0.31 -19.95
C LEU A 177 -18.92 -0.52 -20.00
N SER A 178 -19.40 -1.09 -21.09
CA SER A 178 -20.81 -1.41 -21.31
C SER A 178 -20.99 -2.90 -21.54
N ILE A 179 -21.99 -3.47 -20.89
CA ILE A 179 -22.44 -4.85 -21.08
C ILE A 179 -23.85 -4.79 -21.64
N GLU A 180 -24.04 -5.42 -22.79
CA GLU A 180 -25.30 -5.42 -23.54
C GLU A 180 -25.60 -6.83 -24.08
N PRO A 181 -26.86 -7.19 -24.33
CA PRO A 181 -27.20 -8.44 -24.97
C PRO A 181 -26.62 -8.48 -26.39
N SER A 182 -26.16 -9.65 -26.80
CA SER A 182 -25.66 -9.84 -28.15
C SER A 182 -26.77 -9.58 -29.17
N THR A 183 -26.46 -8.80 -30.20
CA THR A 183 -27.35 -8.55 -31.34
C THR A 183 -27.35 -9.70 -32.34
N VAL A 184 -26.40 -10.64 -32.23
CA VAL A 184 -26.21 -11.78 -33.13
C VAL A 184 -26.23 -13.08 -32.31
N GLY A 185 -27.42 -13.46 -31.84
CA GLY A 185 -27.65 -14.71 -31.09
C GLY A 185 -27.94 -14.50 -29.61
N SER A 186 -27.95 -15.59 -28.83
CA SER A 186 -28.12 -15.55 -27.38
C SER A 186 -26.76 -15.33 -26.72
N GLY A 187 -26.58 -14.21 -26.02
CA GLY A 187 -25.33 -13.93 -25.31
C GLY A 187 -25.21 -12.49 -24.83
N ASN A 188 -24.01 -12.15 -24.34
CA ASN A 188 -23.62 -10.83 -23.87
C ASN A 188 -22.42 -10.31 -24.68
N ASN A 189 -22.40 -9.02 -24.94
CA ASN A 189 -21.29 -8.29 -25.52
C ASN A 189 -20.72 -7.33 -24.46
N VAL A 190 -19.40 -7.30 -24.36
CA VAL A 190 -18.67 -6.35 -23.51
C VAL A 190 -17.95 -5.38 -24.42
N THR A 191 -18.27 -4.11 -24.25
CA THR A 191 -17.74 -3.01 -25.06
C THR A 191 -17.02 -2.03 -24.15
N VAL A 192 -15.79 -1.67 -24.51
CA VAL A 192 -14.97 -0.66 -23.82
C VAL A 192 -14.74 0.50 -24.78
N ASP A 193 -15.19 1.70 -24.40
CA ASP A 193 -15.14 2.93 -25.21
C ASP A 193 -15.65 2.73 -26.65
N GLY A 194 -16.76 2.00 -26.78
CA GLY A 194 -17.40 1.72 -28.07
C GLY A 194 -16.77 0.59 -28.88
N LYS A 195 -15.72 -0.07 -28.39
CA LYS A 195 -15.10 -1.24 -29.03
C LYS A 195 -15.45 -2.53 -28.31
N THR A 196 -16.03 -3.49 -29.01
CA THR A 196 -16.33 -4.82 -28.45
C THR A 196 -15.03 -5.55 -28.12
N GLN A 197 -14.88 -5.94 -26.85
CA GLN A 197 -13.73 -6.67 -26.33
C GLN A 197 -14.02 -8.16 -26.18
N CYS A 198 -15.16 -8.50 -25.59
CA CYS A 198 -15.58 -9.89 -25.39
C CYS A 198 -17.02 -10.08 -25.85
N HIS A 199 -17.35 -11.27 -26.34
CA HIS A 199 -18.72 -11.64 -26.70
C HIS A 199 -18.91 -13.15 -26.56
N GLY A 200 -20.12 -13.59 -26.26
CA GLY A 200 -20.44 -15.01 -26.16
C GLY A 200 -21.70 -15.29 -25.36
N SER A 201 -22.01 -16.56 -25.18
CA SER A 201 -23.10 -17.00 -24.31
C SER A 201 -22.62 -17.20 -22.87
N GLY A 202 -23.42 -16.76 -21.90
CA GLY A 202 -23.17 -16.94 -20.46
C GLY A 202 -22.81 -15.64 -19.74
N ASP A 203 -22.44 -15.79 -18.47
CA ASP A 203 -22.11 -14.68 -17.60
C ASP A 203 -20.87 -13.93 -18.09
N VAL A 204 -20.92 -12.61 -17.95
CA VAL A 204 -19.78 -11.75 -18.20
C VAL A 204 -18.95 -11.66 -16.93
N THR A 205 -17.65 -11.94 -17.01
CA THR A 205 -16.69 -11.63 -15.96
C THR A 205 -15.74 -10.54 -16.45
N VAL A 206 -15.51 -9.52 -15.63
CA VAL A 206 -14.59 -8.43 -15.90
C VAL A 206 -13.70 -8.20 -14.69
N ASP A 207 -12.41 -8.08 -14.94
CA ASP A 207 -11.43 -7.50 -14.01
C ASP A 207 -10.99 -6.16 -14.60
N LEU A 208 -11.50 -5.07 -14.02
CA LEU A 208 -11.13 -3.72 -14.45
C LEU A 208 -9.72 -3.33 -13.96
N VAL A 209 -9.11 -4.00 -12.98
CA VAL A 209 -7.73 -3.67 -12.61
C VAL A 209 -6.76 -4.30 -13.61
N ALA A 210 -6.97 -5.56 -13.97
CA ALA A 210 -6.17 -6.24 -14.99
C ALA A 210 -6.50 -5.79 -16.42
N GLY A 211 -7.67 -5.18 -16.64
CA GLY A 211 -8.14 -4.83 -17.99
C GLY A 211 -8.49 -6.08 -18.79
N SER A 212 -9.27 -6.99 -18.22
CA SER A 212 -9.66 -8.23 -18.88
C SER A 212 -11.16 -8.49 -18.79
N CYS A 213 -11.70 -9.15 -19.80
CA CYS A 213 -13.07 -9.64 -19.81
C CYS A 213 -13.12 -11.10 -20.26
N THR A 214 -14.18 -11.79 -19.87
CA THR A 214 -14.50 -13.13 -20.34
C THR A 214 -16.02 -13.29 -20.44
N VAL A 215 -16.48 -13.88 -21.53
CA VAL A 215 -17.88 -14.28 -21.72
C VAL A 215 -17.90 -15.72 -22.22
N GLY A 216 -18.37 -16.65 -21.38
CA GLY A 216 -18.25 -18.09 -21.65
C GLY A 216 -16.79 -18.51 -21.81
N SER A 217 -16.41 -18.99 -23.00
CA SER A 217 -15.03 -19.39 -23.33
C SER A 217 -14.21 -18.30 -24.02
N ASN A 218 -14.80 -17.14 -24.34
CA ASN A 218 -14.12 -16.06 -25.04
C ASN A 218 -13.55 -15.07 -24.04
N SER A 219 -12.23 -14.91 -24.03
CA SER A 219 -11.52 -13.93 -23.20
C SER A 219 -10.79 -12.90 -24.06
N SER A 220 -10.64 -11.68 -23.55
CA SER A 220 -9.89 -10.60 -24.18
C SER A 220 -9.33 -9.66 -23.11
N SER A 221 -8.33 -8.87 -23.50
CA SER A 221 -7.73 -7.82 -22.69
C SER A 221 -7.93 -6.45 -23.35
N PHE A 222 -8.04 -5.40 -22.54
CA PHE A 222 -8.23 -4.03 -22.96
C PHE A 222 -7.42 -3.07 -22.08
N ASP A 223 -7.12 -1.89 -22.61
CA ASP A 223 -6.47 -0.83 -21.84
C ASP A 223 -7.44 -0.31 -20.78
N SER A 224 -7.09 -0.51 -19.51
CA SER A 224 -7.95 -0.12 -18.39
C SER A 224 -7.70 1.33 -17.95
N TYR A 225 -8.24 1.70 -16.79
CA TYR A 225 -8.23 3.05 -16.24
C TYR A 225 -6.82 3.59 -15.92
N HIS A 226 -5.77 2.77 -16.04
CA HIS A 226 -4.38 3.15 -15.75
C HIS A 226 -3.85 4.29 -16.63
N SER A 227 -4.49 4.57 -17.78
CA SER A 227 -4.18 5.75 -18.60
C SER A 227 -4.81 7.05 -18.10
N LEU A 228 -5.68 6.97 -17.09
CA LEU A 228 -6.31 8.12 -16.45
C LEU A 228 -5.45 8.54 -15.26
N ASP A 229 -5.30 9.84 -15.04
CA ASP A 229 -4.71 10.35 -13.79
C ASP A 229 -5.77 10.43 -12.68
N PRO A 230 -5.43 10.06 -11.42
CA PRO A 230 -6.30 10.28 -10.27
C PRO A 230 -6.45 11.78 -9.97
N PRO A 231 -7.53 12.21 -9.28
CA PRO A 231 -8.56 11.38 -8.66
C PRO A 231 -9.66 10.91 -9.64
N TYR A 232 -10.15 9.70 -9.39
CA TYR A 232 -11.23 9.09 -10.18
C TYR A 232 -12.60 9.15 -9.47
N SER A 233 -13.63 8.98 -10.27
CA SER A 233 -14.98 8.62 -9.83
C SER A 233 -15.47 7.39 -10.57
N VAL A 234 -16.07 6.44 -9.84
CA VAL A 234 -16.65 5.22 -10.39
C VAL A 234 -18.17 5.30 -10.27
N LYS A 235 -18.87 5.11 -11.39
CA LYS A 235 -20.33 5.16 -11.47
C LYS A 235 -20.86 3.91 -12.15
N ILE A 236 -21.96 3.39 -11.61
CA ILE A 236 -22.78 2.38 -12.27
C ILE A 236 -24.01 3.09 -12.82
N LYS A 237 -24.29 2.86 -14.10
CA LYS A 237 -25.50 3.31 -14.79
C LYS A 237 -26.33 2.12 -15.20
N ASN A 238 -27.65 2.28 -15.18
CA ASN A 238 -28.60 1.23 -15.52
C ASN A 238 -28.40 -0.03 -14.66
N GLY A 239 -28.06 0.12 -13.37
CA GLY A 239 -27.69 -1.02 -12.53
C GLY A 239 -28.78 -2.10 -12.45
N ASN A 240 -30.05 -1.67 -12.49
CA ASN A 240 -31.20 -2.59 -12.45
C ASN A 240 -31.40 -3.42 -13.73
N LYS A 241 -30.56 -3.19 -14.75
CA LYS A 241 -30.56 -3.90 -16.03
C LYS A 241 -29.59 -5.06 -16.08
N ALA A 242 -28.80 -5.28 -15.03
CA ALA A 242 -28.00 -6.49 -14.88
C ALA A 242 -28.12 -7.03 -13.45
N GLU A 243 -27.85 -8.32 -13.32
CA GLU A 243 -27.70 -9.00 -12.04
C GLU A 243 -26.34 -9.67 -11.96
N GLY A 244 -25.86 -9.88 -10.74
CA GLY A 244 -24.57 -10.51 -10.55
C GLY A 244 -23.89 -10.06 -9.27
N LYS A 245 -22.58 -10.27 -9.23
CA LYS A 245 -21.73 -9.98 -8.09
C LYS A 245 -20.66 -9.00 -8.48
N TYR A 246 -20.23 -8.17 -7.54
CA TYR A 246 -19.07 -7.31 -7.76
C TYR A 246 -18.32 -7.11 -6.46
N ARG A 247 -17.03 -6.89 -6.60
CA ARG A 247 -16.12 -6.57 -5.52
C ARG A 247 -15.26 -5.40 -5.95
N PHE A 248 -15.30 -4.33 -5.18
CA PHE A 248 -14.57 -3.11 -5.47
C PHE A 248 -13.90 -2.61 -4.19
N ALA A 249 -12.57 -2.48 -4.23
CA ALA A 249 -11.77 -2.00 -3.11
C ALA A 249 -10.88 -0.85 -3.55
N ALA A 250 -11.00 0.31 -2.90
CA ALA A 250 -10.30 1.52 -3.30
C ALA A 250 -10.03 2.47 -2.12
N VAL A 251 -9.09 3.39 -2.29
CA VAL A 251 -8.90 4.55 -1.42
C VAL A 251 -9.66 5.72 -2.03
N GLY A 252 -10.72 6.17 -1.36
CA GLY A 252 -11.57 7.26 -1.81
C GLY A 252 -12.81 7.42 -0.92
N THR A 253 -13.77 8.21 -1.37
CA THR A 253 -15.03 8.46 -0.67
C THR A 253 -16.11 7.52 -1.18
N PHE A 254 -16.75 6.81 -0.26
CA PHE A 254 -17.85 5.88 -0.54
C PHE A 254 -19.14 6.41 0.11
N PRO A 255 -20.10 6.94 -0.66
CA PRO A 255 -21.32 7.51 -0.09
C PRO A 255 -22.14 6.45 0.63
N SER A 256 -22.33 6.60 1.95
CA SER A 256 -22.92 5.55 2.77
C SER A 256 -24.37 5.21 2.40
N SER A 257 -25.12 6.20 1.90
CA SER A 257 -26.50 6.06 1.42
C SER A 257 -26.63 5.25 0.12
N ASN A 258 -25.52 4.91 -0.54
CA ASN A 258 -25.52 4.11 -1.76
C ASN A 258 -25.38 2.61 -1.50
N TYR A 259 -25.26 2.21 -0.24
CA TYR A 259 -24.99 0.82 0.16
C TYR A 259 -25.94 0.35 1.25
N ALA A 260 -26.58 -0.78 1.00
CA ALA A 260 -27.36 -1.56 1.96
C ALA A 260 -27.38 -3.01 1.49
N SER A 261 -27.91 -3.90 2.32
CA SER A 261 -28.10 -5.31 1.98
C SER A 261 -28.73 -5.46 0.58
N PRO A 262 -28.16 -6.31 -0.30
CA PRO A 262 -27.15 -7.33 -0.04
C PRO A 262 -25.68 -6.86 -0.13
N VAL A 263 -25.44 -5.57 -0.38
CA VAL A 263 -24.08 -5.03 -0.53
C VAL A 263 -23.48 -4.73 0.84
N SER A 264 -22.34 -5.35 1.13
CA SER A 264 -21.50 -5.04 2.29
C SER A 264 -20.58 -3.86 1.97
N ARG A 265 -20.41 -2.92 2.90
CA ARG A 265 -19.37 -1.88 2.87
C ARG A 265 -18.56 -1.98 4.14
N VAL A 266 -17.27 -2.29 4.01
CA VAL A 266 -16.36 -2.48 5.14
C VAL A 266 -15.05 -1.72 4.92
N ASN A 267 -14.37 -1.40 6.01
CA ASN A 267 -13.00 -0.91 5.92
C ASN A 267 -12.11 -2.02 5.33
N TYR A 268 -11.24 -1.67 4.39
CA TYR A 268 -10.33 -2.64 3.78
C TYR A 268 -8.96 -2.00 3.57
N PRO A 269 -7.86 -2.63 4.04
CA PRO A 269 -6.52 -2.05 3.99
C PRO A 269 -5.91 -2.07 2.57
N VAL A 270 -6.42 -1.22 1.69
CA VAL A 270 -5.84 -0.97 0.36
C VAL A 270 -4.42 -0.44 0.50
N VAL A 271 -4.24 0.55 1.38
CA VAL A 271 -2.95 1.03 1.87
C VAL A 271 -2.87 0.66 3.36
N PRO A 272 -2.23 -0.46 3.71
CA PRO A 272 -2.16 -0.91 5.09
C PRO A 272 -1.30 0.02 5.93
N ALA A 273 -1.78 0.32 7.14
CA ALA A 273 -1.01 0.98 8.18
C ALA A 273 -0.38 -0.07 9.10
N ILE A 274 0.93 0.01 9.31
CA ILE A 274 1.67 -0.90 10.18
C ILE A 274 2.20 -0.12 11.37
N ASP A 275 1.81 -0.53 12.56
CA ASP A 275 2.44 -0.06 13.79
C ASP A 275 3.74 -0.82 13.99
N VAL A 276 4.84 -0.08 13.95
CA VAL A 276 6.19 -0.60 14.12
C VAL A 276 6.77 -0.07 15.42
N THR A 277 7.17 -0.97 16.29
CA THR A 277 7.95 -0.66 17.50
C THR A 277 9.39 -1.07 17.27
N TYR A 278 10.31 -0.12 17.46
CA TYR A 278 11.74 -0.37 17.50
C TYR A 278 12.20 -0.30 18.94
N ASP A 279 12.71 -1.41 19.47
CA ASP A 279 13.27 -1.48 20.81
C ASP A 279 14.79 -1.62 20.72
N ARG A 280 15.52 -0.60 21.17
CA ARG A 280 16.98 -0.56 21.22
C ARG A 280 17.41 -0.46 22.68
N PRO A 281 18.61 -0.95 23.05
CA PRO A 281 19.08 -0.92 24.44
C PRO A 281 19.04 0.46 25.11
N SER A 282 19.13 1.53 24.31
CA SER A 282 19.12 2.93 24.78
C SER A 282 17.79 3.66 24.60
N ALA A 283 16.84 3.14 23.80
CA ALA A 283 15.59 3.81 23.49
C ALA A 283 14.58 2.87 22.81
N SER A 284 13.30 3.05 23.13
CA SER A 284 12.18 2.42 22.41
C SER A 284 11.30 3.52 21.80
N TYR A 285 10.88 3.34 20.55
CA TYR A 285 9.93 4.25 19.90
C TYR A 285 8.97 3.50 18.99
N ASN A 286 7.76 4.08 18.86
CA ASN A 286 6.68 3.58 18.03
C ASN A 286 6.48 4.50 16.83
N ARG A 287 6.16 3.91 15.68
CA ARG A 287 5.81 4.63 14.46
C ARG A 287 4.76 3.85 13.69
N THR A 288 3.74 4.55 13.19
CA THR A 288 2.81 3.98 12.21
C THR A 288 3.31 4.31 10.82
N VAL A 289 3.47 3.29 9.98
CA VAL A 289 3.92 3.41 8.59
C VAL A 289 2.75 3.06 7.68
N LEU A 290 2.40 3.97 6.77
CA LEU A 290 1.53 3.64 5.64
C LEU A 290 2.37 2.98 4.57
N VAL A 291 2.02 1.74 4.25
CA VAL A 291 2.76 0.94 3.29
C VAL A 291 2.12 1.12 1.92
N GLU A 292 2.76 1.92 1.07
CA GLU A 292 2.37 2.02 -0.32
C GLU A 292 2.70 0.69 -1.02
N VAL A 293 1.64 0.02 -1.44
CA VAL A 293 1.75 -1.23 -2.19
C VAL A 293 1.88 -0.85 -3.65
N ASP A 294 3.02 -0.44 -4.21
CA ASP A 294 3.02 -0.16 -5.67
C ASP A 294 2.77 -1.47 -6.43
N GLY A 295 1.52 -1.65 -6.87
CA GLY A 295 1.16 -2.65 -7.86
C GLY A 295 1.51 -2.00 -9.18
N GLY A 296 2.53 -2.52 -9.84
CA GLY A 296 2.99 -2.00 -11.13
C GLY A 296 1.91 -1.94 -12.20
#